data_AF-A0A9W6SDX3-F1
#
_entry.id   AF-A0A9W6SDX3-F1
#
_cell.length_a   1.000
_cell.length_b   1.000
_cell.length_c   1.000
_cell.angle_alpha   90.00
_cell.angle_beta   90.00
_cell.angle_gamma   90.00
#
_symmetry.space_group_name_H-M   'P 1'
#
loop_
_entity.id
_entity.type
_entity.pdbx_description
1 polymer ?
#
loop_
_entity_poly.entity_id
_entity_poly.type
_entity_poly.pdbx_seq_one_letter_code
_entity_poly.pdbx_strand_id
1 'polypeptide(L)'
;MSDRTAPEQHDAQAAPKREPQVLSGDELIVYEAIATLRGPVDVDGLAGKTGLAEDAVRAAVDRLTTLEMVETGEQGARIGPNDWDVRGAR
;
A
#
# COMPACT_ATOMS: atom_id res chain seq x y z
N MET A 1 -9.29 -34.54 -35.50
CA MET A 1 -10.15 -34.63 -34.29
C MET A 1 -9.32 -35.34 -33.23
N SER A 2 -8.83 -34.75 -32.14
CA SER A 2 -9.04 -33.42 -31.54
C SER A 2 -7.77 -33.07 -30.76
N ASP A 3 -7.31 -31.83 -30.91
CA ASP A 3 -6.34 -31.19 -30.01
C ASP A 3 -6.83 -31.32 -28.56
N ARG A 4 -5.99 -31.91 -27.69
CA ARG A 4 -6.13 -31.77 -26.24
C ARG A 4 -5.17 -30.68 -25.78
N THR A 5 -5.56 -29.43 -25.96
CA THR A 5 -4.97 -28.32 -25.22
C THR A 5 -5.47 -28.43 -23.78
N ALA A 6 -4.55 -28.70 -22.85
CA ALA A 6 -4.83 -28.61 -21.42
C ALA A 6 -5.25 -27.16 -21.08
N PRO A 7 -6.28 -26.93 -20.25
CA PRO A 7 -6.53 -25.59 -19.76
C PRO A 7 -5.41 -25.22 -18.79
N GLU A 8 -4.55 -24.29 -19.21
CA GLU A 8 -3.66 -23.56 -18.31
C GLU A 8 -4.50 -22.99 -17.18
N GLN A 9 -4.28 -23.50 -15.97
CA GLN A 9 -4.80 -22.88 -14.76
C GLN A 9 -4.08 -21.55 -14.61
N HIS A 10 -4.69 -20.50 -15.15
CA HIS A 10 -4.39 -19.14 -14.76
C HIS A 10 -4.58 -19.09 -13.24
N ASP A 11 -3.47 -18.97 -12.51
CA ASP A 11 -3.46 -18.53 -11.13
C ASP A 11 -4.18 -17.19 -11.09
N ALA A 12 -5.49 -17.24 -10.85
CA ALA A 12 -6.28 -16.07 -10.54
C ALA A 12 -5.78 -15.62 -9.18
N GLN A 13 -4.74 -14.77 -9.17
CA GLN A 13 -4.45 -13.90 -8.04
C GLN A 13 -5.78 -13.30 -7.64
N ALA A 14 -6.27 -13.68 -6.47
CA ALA A 14 -7.52 -13.18 -5.96
C ALA A 14 -7.42 -11.65 -5.99
N ALA A 15 -8.27 -11.00 -6.78
CA ALA A 15 -8.33 -9.55 -6.79
C ALA A 15 -8.51 -9.09 -5.34
N PRO A 16 -7.67 -8.17 -4.83
CA PRO A 16 -7.75 -7.74 -3.45
C PRO A 16 -9.19 -7.29 -3.17
N LYS A 17 -9.77 -7.76 -2.07
CA LYS A 17 -11.12 -7.37 -1.66
C LYS A 17 -11.13 -5.86 -1.41
N ARG A 18 -11.58 -5.09 -2.40
CA ARG A 18 -11.75 -3.64 -2.33
C ARG A 18 -13.00 -3.28 -1.52
N GLU A 19 -13.10 -3.76 -0.29
CA GLU A 19 -14.07 -3.20 0.65
C GLU A 19 -13.72 -1.73 0.91
N PRO A 20 -14.69 -0.82 1.14
CA PRO A 20 -14.39 0.57 1.46
C PRO A 20 -13.58 0.65 2.75
N GLN A 21 -12.28 0.86 2.63
CA GLN A 21 -11.38 1.00 3.76
C GLN A 21 -11.54 2.42 4.30
N VAL A 22 -12.16 2.56 5.48
CA VAL A 22 -12.26 3.86 6.15
C VAL A 22 -10.94 4.11 6.85
N LEU A 23 -10.06 4.85 6.18
CA LEU A 23 -8.82 5.35 6.78
C LEU A 23 -9.13 6.54 7.69
N SER A 24 -8.38 6.65 8.79
CA SER A 24 -8.37 7.87 9.60
C SER A 24 -7.70 9.03 8.84
N GLY A 25 -7.86 10.25 9.34
CA GLY A 25 -7.20 11.42 8.75
C GLY A 25 -5.68 11.30 8.73
N ASP A 26 -5.09 10.81 9.82
CA ASP A 26 -3.64 10.61 9.95
C ASP A 26 -3.15 9.51 8.99
N GLU A 27 -3.90 8.41 8.87
CA GLU A 27 -3.60 7.33 7.91
C GLU A 27 -3.63 7.83 6.46
N LEU A 28 -4.62 8.65 6.09
CA LEU A 28 -4.69 9.26 4.76
C LEU A 28 -3.49 10.16 4.49
N ILE A 29 -3.13 11.04 5.44
CA ILE A 29 -2.00 11.95 5.30
C ILE A 29 -0.69 11.19 5.12
N VAL A 30 -0.46 10.14 5.92
CA VAL A 30 0.76 9.32 5.83
C VAL A 30 0.80 8.56 4.51
N TYR A 31 -0.30 7.93 4.11
CA TYR A 31 -0.40 7.23 2.83
C TYR A 31 -0.10 8.17 1.64
N GLU A 32 -0.72 9.35 1.60
CA GLU A 32 -0.47 10.34 0.54
C GLU A 32 0.99 10.81 0.51
N ALA A 33 1.62 10.97 1.67
CA ALA A 33 3.04 11.32 1.76
C ALA A 33 3.93 10.24 1.12
N ILE A 34 3.69 8.96 1.44
CA ILE A 34 4.42 7.82 0.85
C ILE A 34 4.18 7.78 -0.67
N ALA A 35 2.93 7.90 -1.12
CA ALA A 35 2.56 7.88 -2.53
C ALA A 35 3.23 9.02 -3.34
N THR A 36 3.37 10.20 -2.71
CA THR A 36 3.97 11.38 -3.36
C THR A 36 5.49 11.29 -3.45
N LEU A 37 6.16 10.72 -2.45
CA LEU A 37 7.62 10.69 -2.36
C LEU A 37 8.26 9.63 -3.29
N ARG A 38 7.48 8.67 -3.80
CA ARG A 38 7.87 7.71 -4.86
C ARG A 38 9.19 6.96 -4.60
N GLY A 39 9.51 6.70 -3.34
CA GLY A 39 10.66 5.91 -2.87
C GLY A 39 10.46 5.49 -1.41
N PRO A 40 11.29 4.58 -0.87
CA PRO A 40 11.23 4.23 0.54
C PRO A 40 11.45 5.45 1.44
N VAL A 41 10.60 5.63 2.45
CA VAL A 41 10.69 6.74 3.41
C VAL A 41 10.61 6.19 4.83
N ASP A 42 11.53 6.59 5.68
CA ASP A 42 11.49 6.22 7.10
C ASP A 42 10.45 7.04 7.88
N VAL A 43 10.22 6.62 9.13
CA VAL A 43 9.24 7.26 10.03
C VAL A 43 9.57 8.74 10.26
N ASP A 44 10.85 9.06 10.46
CA ASP A 44 11.30 10.42 10.74
C ASP A 44 11.07 11.33 9.52
N GLY A 45 11.37 10.84 8.31
CA GLY A 45 11.09 11.54 7.06
C GLY A 45 9.59 11.75 6.83
N LEU A 46 8.76 10.76 7.17
CA LEU A 46 7.30 10.89 7.11
C LEU A 46 6.77 11.89 8.14
N ALA A 47 7.27 11.88 9.38
CA ALA A 47 6.92 12.87 10.40
C ALA A 47 7.28 14.29 9.95
N GLY A 48 8.49 14.48 9.41
CA GLY A 48 8.91 15.77 8.86
C GLY A 48 8.06 16.23 7.67
N LYS A 49 7.59 15.30 6.82
CA LYS A 49 6.76 15.63 5.65
C LYS A 49 5.31 15.94 6.00
N THR A 50 4.74 15.21 6.95
CA THR A 50 3.32 15.27 7.32
C THR A 50 3.04 16.27 8.43
N GLY A 51 4.05 16.61 9.23
CA GLY A 51 3.90 17.41 10.45
C GLY A 51 3.25 16.66 11.62
N LEU A 52 3.04 15.34 11.47
CA LEU A 52 2.50 14.49 12.53
C LEU A 52 3.60 14.09 13.53
N ALA A 53 3.18 13.72 14.74
CA ALA A 53 4.08 13.12 15.72
C ALA A 53 4.57 11.75 15.23
N GLU A 54 5.83 11.40 15.51
CA GLU A 54 6.42 10.12 15.11
C GLU A 54 5.58 8.91 15.55
N ASP A 55 5.03 8.93 16.76
CA ASP A 55 4.18 7.84 17.26
C ASP A 55 2.89 7.67 16.44
N ALA A 56 2.28 8.79 15.99
CA ALA A 56 1.12 8.75 15.12
C ALA A 56 1.48 8.23 13.73
N VAL A 57 2.65 8.62 13.20
CA VAL A 57 3.18 8.09 11.95
C VAL A 57 3.44 6.59 12.04
N ARG A 58 4.07 6.10 13.12
CA ARG A 58 4.29 4.66 13.35
C ARG A 58 2.97 3.90 13.37
N ALA A 59 2.00 4.38 14.15
CA ALA A 59 0.69 3.75 14.24
C ALA A 59 -0.03 3.71 12.87
N ALA A 60 0.04 4.80 12.10
CA ALA A 60 -0.51 4.87 10.76
C ALA A 60 0.19 3.90 9.79
N VAL A 61 1.54 3.85 9.78
CA VAL A 61 2.32 2.93 8.94
C VAL A 61 2.01 1.48 9.30
N ASP A 62 1.94 1.12 10.58
CA ASP A 62 1.58 -0.22 11.03
C ASP A 62 0.18 -0.59 10.53
N ARG A 63 -0.79 0.32 10.70
CA ARG A 63 -2.16 0.12 10.23
C ARG A 63 -2.23 -0.06 8.72
N LEU A 64 -1.57 0.80 7.94
CA LEU A 64 -1.52 0.72 6.48
C LEU A 64 -0.81 -0.56 5.99
N THR A 65 0.17 -1.05 6.75
CA THR A 65 0.84 -2.33 6.48
C THR A 65 -0.12 -3.50 6.70
N THR A 66 -0.94 -3.49 7.77
CA THR A 66 -1.97 -4.52 7.98
C THR A 66 -3.02 -4.59 6.86
N LEU A 67 -3.16 -3.51 6.11
CA LEU A 67 -4.08 -3.37 4.98
C LEU A 67 -3.40 -3.64 3.63
N GLU A 68 -2.11 -3.99 3.62
CA GLU A 68 -1.28 -4.21 2.42
C GLU A 68 -1.21 -2.98 1.49
N MET A 69 -1.57 -1.80 1.99
CA MET A 69 -1.50 -0.53 1.25
C MET A 69 -0.07 0.04 1.26
N VAL A 70 0.70 -0.33 2.26
CA VAL A 70 2.10 0.04 2.46
C VAL A 70 2.90 -1.22 2.78
N GLU A 71 4.13 -1.30 2.30
CA GLU A 71 5.12 -2.29 2.72
C GLU A 71 6.26 -1.58 3.45
N THR A 72 6.75 -2.18 4.54
CA THR A 72 7.91 -1.71 5.29
C THR A 72 9.10 -2.65 5.08
N GLY A 73 10.29 -2.07 4.98
CA GLY A 73 11.55 -2.80 4.92
C GLY A 73 12.70 -2.01 5.55
N GLU A 74 13.92 -2.50 5.43
CA GLU A 74 15.12 -1.84 6.01
C GLU A 74 15.32 -0.39 5.54
N GLN A 75 14.80 -0.05 4.35
CA GLN A 75 14.91 1.27 3.74
C GLN A 75 13.72 2.20 4.04
N GLY A 76 12.71 1.72 4.80
CA GLY A 76 11.50 2.47 5.12
C GLY A 76 10.24 1.94 4.45
N ALA A 77 9.19 2.76 4.48
CA ALA A 77 7.86 2.46 3.97
C ALA A 77 7.72 2.84 2.48
N ARG A 78 7.01 2.02 1.70
CA ARG A 78 6.65 2.25 0.29
C ARG A 78 5.22 1.80 0.01
N ILE A 79 4.64 2.25 -1.11
CA ILE A 79 3.31 1.78 -1.54
C ILE A 79 3.32 0.27 -1.80
N GLY A 80 2.33 -0.42 -1.24
CA GLY A 80 2.14 -1.85 -1.33
C GLY A 80 1.19 -2.28 -2.45
N PRO A 81 0.91 -3.59 -2.55
CA PRO A 81 0.11 -4.16 -3.64
C PRO A 81 -1.39 -3.80 -3.58
N ASN A 82 -1.91 -3.41 -2.41
CA ASN A 82 -3.29 -2.95 -2.25
C ASN A 82 -3.38 -1.41 -2.32
N ASP A 83 -2.68 -0.81 -3.27
CA ASP A 83 -2.72 0.62 -3.51
C ASP A 83 -4.13 1.12 -3.89
N TRP A 84 -4.56 2.22 -3.28
CA TRP A 84 -5.84 2.88 -3.59
C TRP A 84 -5.70 3.92 -4.72
N ASP A 85 -4.50 4.34 -5.10
CA ASP A 85 -4.34 5.25 -6.23
C ASP A 85 -4.64 4.53 -7.56
N VAL A 86 -5.90 4.62 -7.99
CA VAL A 86 -6.43 4.13 -9.27
C VAL A 86 -5.71 4.70 -10.50
N ARG A 87 -4.81 5.68 -10.37
CA ARG A 87 -3.98 6.17 -11.47
C ARG A 87 -2.99 5.12 -11.99
N GLY A 88 -2.72 4.06 -11.22
CA GLY A 88 -1.87 2.93 -11.60
C GLY A 88 -2.58 1.72 -12.24
N ALA A 89 -3.92 1.70 -12.26
CA ALA A 89 -4.68 0.59 -12.85
C ALA A 89 -4.64 0.66 -14.39
N ARG A 90 -3.62 0.06 -15.00
CA ARG A 90 -3.57 -0.28 -16.42
C ARG A 90 -3.61 -1.79 -16.62
#